data_AF-A0A662BR36-F1
#
_entry.id   AF-A0A662BR36-F1
#
_cell.length_a   1.000
_cell.length_b   1.000
_cell.length_c   1.000
_cell.angle_alpha   90.00
_cell.angle_beta   90.00
_cell.angle_gamma   90.00
#
_symmetry.space_group_name_H-M   'P 1'
#
loop_
_entity.id
_entity.type
_entity.pdbx_description
1 polymer ?
#
loop_
_entity_poly.entity_id
_entity_poly.type
_entity_poly.pdbx_seq_one_letter_code
_entity_poly.pdbx_strand_id
1 'polypeptide(L)'
;MKIAELYKEIIKAYSDKNLNQISGKLISLFQSKNYGKIREIANKISKYVTIDEDKDAKCFSKLIMFYHPDKGNLFRKSINTLYSANDFESLSRYSHILLMDNIENIVVTTIDENTDFKSE
;
A
#
# COMPACT_ATOMS: atom_id res chain seq x y z
N MET A 1 -6.71 -14.10 -14.06
CA MET A 1 -5.64 -13.10 -14.29
C MET A 1 -4.35 -13.85 -14.62
N LYS A 2 -3.65 -13.54 -15.72
CA LYS A 2 -2.37 -14.21 -16.04
C LYS A 2 -1.23 -13.54 -15.28
N ILE A 3 -0.23 -14.30 -14.84
CA ILE A 3 0.96 -13.77 -14.15
C ILE A 3 1.65 -12.64 -14.93
N ALA A 4 1.65 -12.73 -16.26
CA ALA A 4 2.20 -11.70 -17.15
C ALA A 4 1.42 -10.38 -17.13
N GLU A 5 0.10 -10.43 -16.94
CA GLU A 5 -0.72 -9.22 -16.81
C GLU A 5 -0.52 -8.58 -15.45
N LEU A 6 -0.56 -9.38 -14.39
CA LEU A 6 -0.29 -8.93 -13.03
C LEU A 6 1.09 -8.26 -12.92
N TYR A 7 2.11 -8.90 -13.49
CA TYR A 7 3.46 -8.33 -13.57
C TYR A 7 3.49 -6.95 -14.25
N LYS A 8 2.82 -6.80 -15.39
CA LYS A 8 2.78 -5.53 -16.13
C LYS A 8 2.09 -4.44 -15.34
N GLU A 9 0.99 -4.75 -14.65
CA GLU A 9 0.30 -3.77 -13.81
C GLU A 9 1.16 -3.36 -12.62
N ILE A 10 1.71 -4.33 -11.89
CA ILE A 10 2.53 -4.08 -10.70
C ILE A 10 3.78 -3.28 -11.08
N ILE A 11 4.51 -3.66 -12.13
CA ILE A 11 5.76 -2.97 -12.50
C ILE A 11 5.51 -1.52 -12.96
N LYS A 12 4.37 -1.29 -13.63
CA LYS A 12 3.92 0.05 -14.00
C LYS A 12 3.53 0.85 -12.76
N ALA A 13 2.84 0.25 -11.80
CA ALA A 13 2.48 0.90 -10.55
C ALA A 13 3.69 1.18 -9.65
N TYR A 14 4.74 0.36 -9.69
CA TYR A 14 6.05 0.65 -9.05
C TYR A 14 6.88 1.69 -9.80
N SER A 15 6.26 2.51 -10.67
CA SER A 15 6.96 3.57 -11.35
C SER A 15 7.45 4.64 -10.39
N ASP A 16 8.63 5.23 -10.65
CA ASP A 16 9.19 6.30 -9.80
C ASP A 16 8.21 7.45 -9.62
N LYS A 17 7.49 7.81 -10.71
CA LYS A 17 6.42 8.80 -10.68
C LYS A 17 5.31 8.43 -9.69
N ASN A 18 4.86 7.17 -9.70
CA ASN A 18 3.76 6.73 -8.86
C ASN A 18 4.19 6.59 -7.39
N LEU A 19 5.37 6.03 -7.14
CA LEU A 19 5.95 5.96 -5.80
C LEU A 19 6.18 7.35 -5.20
N ASN A 20 6.64 8.32 -6.00
CA ASN A 20 6.73 9.71 -5.57
C ASN A 20 5.35 10.31 -5.27
N GLN A 21 4.33 10.02 -6.08
CA GLN A 21 2.98 10.50 -5.79
C GLN A 21 2.40 9.87 -4.51
N ILE A 22 2.53 8.56 -4.34
CA ILE A 22 2.07 7.83 -3.15
C ILE A 22 2.79 8.35 -1.90
N SER A 23 4.12 8.40 -1.94
CA SER A 23 4.94 8.90 -0.83
C SER A 23 4.64 10.36 -0.52
N GLY A 24 4.54 11.23 -1.53
CA GLY A 24 4.18 12.63 -1.36
C GLY A 24 2.81 12.82 -0.73
N LYS A 25 1.81 12.01 -1.14
CA LYS A 25 0.47 12.03 -0.53
C LYS A 25 0.49 11.57 0.90
N LEU A 26 1.18 10.46 1.21
CA LEU A 26 1.35 9.99 2.58
C LEU A 26 1.99 11.08 3.45
N ILE A 27 3.07 11.72 2.98
CA ILE A 27 3.75 12.81 3.70
C ILE A 27 2.79 13.98 3.92
N SER A 28 2.02 14.38 2.90
CA SER A 28 1.04 15.45 3.02
C SER A 28 -0.07 15.11 4.03
N LEU A 29 -0.58 13.88 4.02
CA LEU A 29 -1.58 13.42 4.98
C LEU A 29 -1.04 13.47 6.41
N PHE A 30 0.21 13.07 6.60
CA PHE A 30 0.87 13.12 7.91
C PHE A 30 1.10 14.56 8.39
N GLN A 31 1.59 15.45 7.51
CA GLN A 31 1.76 16.87 7.81
C GLN A 31 0.43 17.56 8.14
N SER A 32 -0.64 17.20 7.45
CA SER A 32 -2.00 17.68 7.73
C SER A 32 -2.67 16.96 8.92
N LYS A 33 -1.95 16.11 9.66
CA LYS A 33 -2.45 15.31 10.80
C LYS A 33 -3.71 14.48 10.46
N ASN A 34 -3.87 14.10 9.20
CA ASN A 34 -4.99 13.31 8.69
C ASN A 34 -4.76 11.82 8.93
N TYR A 35 -4.65 11.44 10.20
CA TYR A 35 -4.36 10.07 10.61
C TYR A 35 -5.46 9.08 10.22
N GLY A 36 -6.73 9.53 10.12
CA GLY A 36 -7.83 8.71 9.64
C GLY A 36 -7.57 8.12 8.25
N LYS A 37 -7.12 8.93 7.29
CA LYS A 37 -6.77 8.46 5.94
C LYS A 37 -5.57 7.53 5.94
N ILE A 38 -4.55 7.81 6.76
CA ILE A 38 -3.37 6.94 6.89
C ILE A 38 -3.80 5.56 7.41
N ARG A 39 -4.69 5.51 8.40
CA ARG A 39 -5.21 4.28 8.99
C ARG A 39 -6.11 3.51 8.03
N GLU A 40 -6.94 4.20 7.23
CA GLU A 40 -7.71 3.57 6.16
C GLU A 40 -6.82 2.94 5.10
N ILE A 41 -5.78 3.65 4.66
CA ILE A 41 -4.79 3.14 3.72
C ILE A 41 -4.11 1.88 4.30
N ALA A 42 -3.66 1.96 5.55
CA ALA A 42 -3.06 0.83 6.25
C ALA A 42 -4.03 -0.36 6.34
N ASN A 43 -5.30 -0.12 6.65
CA ASN A 43 -6.33 -1.15 6.73
C ASN A 43 -6.60 -1.81 5.37
N LYS A 44 -6.65 -1.03 4.29
CA LYS A 44 -6.81 -1.56 2.92
C LYS A 44 -5.67 -2.49 2.53
N ILE A 45 -4.43 -2.10 2.85
CA ILE A 45 -3.27 -2.92 2.55
C ILE A 45 -2.99 -3.97 3.63
N SER A 46 -3.74 -3.98 4.74
CA SER A 46 -3.63 -4.96 5.83
C SER A 46 -3.84 -6.40 5.32
N LYS A 47 -4.63 -6.55 4.25
CA LYS A 47 -4.79 -7.83 3.52
C LYS A 47 -3.50 -8.37 2.91
N TYR A 48 -2.51 -7.51 2.68
CA TYR A 48 -1.22 -7.84 2.05
C TYR A 48 -0.04 -7.68 3.01
N VAL A 49 -0.15 -6.76 3.97
CA VAL A 49 0.93 -6.36 4.88
C VAL A 49 0.37 -6.19 6.28
N THR A 50 0.87 -6.95 7.25
CA THR A 50 0.45 -6.80 8.65
C THR A 50 1.00 -5.50 9.25
N ILE A 51 0.10 -4.54 9.47
CA ILE A 51 0.39 -3.28 10.16
C ILE A 51 -0.31 -3.30 11.52
N ASP A 52 0.29 -4.03 12.46
CA ASP A 52 -0.10 -4.06 13.87
C ASP A 52 0.70 -2.99 14.62
N GLU A 53 0.34 -1.73 14.42
CA GLU A 53 0.98 -0.61 15.11
C GLU A 53 -0.09 0.28 15.74
N ASP A 54 -0.05 0.34 17.07
CA ASP A 54 -0.99 1.10 17.91
C ASP A 54 -0.89 2.64 17.69
N LYS A 55 0.26 3.10 17.17
CA LYS A 55 0.56 4.53 16.97
C LYS A 55 0.50 4.93 15.50
N ASP A 56 -0.26 5.98 15.19
CA ASP A 56 -0.42 6.51 13.83
C ASP A 56 0.91 6.90 13.16
N ALA A 57 1.84 7.46 13.94
CA ALA A 57 3.17 7.84 13.45
C ALA A 57 4.02 6.65 13.00
N LYS A 58 3.85 5.50 13.65
CA LYS A 58 4.55 4.27 13.27
C LYS A 58 3.89 3.61 12.05
N CYS A 59 2.55 3.63 12.00
CA CYS A 59 1.77 3.20 10.86
C CYS A 59 2.18 3.96 9.58
N PHE A 60 2.29 5.29 9.68
CA PHE A 60 2.82 6.14 8.62
C PHE A 60 4.26 5.77 8.24
N SER A 61 5.15 5.60 9.22
CA SER A 61 6.56 5.26 8.97
C SER A 61 6.69 3.95 8.18
N LYS A 62 5.90 2.92 8.54
CA LYS A 62 5.83 1.66 7.77
C LYS A 62 5.38 1.91 6.34
N LEU A 63 4.27 2.64 6.14
CA LEU A 63 3.75 2.93 4.80
C LEU A 63 4.78 3.63 3.92
N ILE A 64 5.43 4.68 4.42
CA ILE A 64 6.50 5.36 3.69
C ILE A 64 7.64 4.40 3.35
N MET A 65 8.01 3.51 4.26
CA MET A 65 9.08 2.55 4.03
C MET A 65 8.75 1.51 2.95
N PHE A 66 7.46 1.16 2.78
CA PHE A 66 6.97 0.29 1.70
C PHE A 66 6.90 0.99 0.34
N TYR A 67 6.54 2.27 0.32
CA TYR A 67 6.35 3.04 -0.93
C TYR A 67 7.47 4.02 -1.23
N HIS A 68 8.60 3.91 -0.54
CA HIS A 68 9.71 4.85 -0.66
C HIS A 68 10.24 4.88 -2.11
N PRO A 69 10.35 6.06 -2.75
CA PRO A 69 10.74 6.18 -4.16
C PRO A 69 12.13 5.59 -4.42
N ASP A 70 13.07 5.72 -3.48
CA ASP A 70 14.42 5.16 -3.58
C ASP A 70 14.42 3.63 -3.74
N LYS A 71 13.43 2.96 -3.14
CA LYS A 71 13.28 1.51 -3.22
C LYS A 71 12.56 1.05 -4.49
N GLY A 72 12.03 1.97 -5.31
CA GLY A 72 11.30 1.63 -6.52
C GLY A 72 12.10 0.73 -7.46
N ASN A 73 13.38 1.04 -7.68
CA ASN A 73 14.25 0.22 -8.52
C ASN A 73 14.51 -1.17 -7.91
N LEU A 74 14.68 -1.25 -6.58
CA LEU A 74 14.83 -2.52 -5.86
C LEU A 74 13.57 -3.39 -6.01
N PHE A 75 12.39 -2.81 -5.81
CA PHE A 75 11.13 -3.53 -5.95
C PHE A 75 10.93 -4.03 -7.38
N ARG A 76 11.15 -3.18 -8.40
CA ARG A 76 11.06 -3.61 -9.80
C ARG A 76 12.00 -4.76 -10.12
N LYS A 77 13.24 -4.73 -9.62
CA LYS A 77 14.18 -5.86 -9.76
C LYS A 77 13.63 -7.13 -9.10
N SER A 78 13.18 -7.04 -7.85
CA SER A 78 12.58 -8.18 -7.15
C SER A 78 11.36 -8.74 -7.88
N ILE A 79 10.45 -7.89 -8.36
CA ILE A 79 9.28 -8.26 -9.15
C ILE A 79 9.69 -9.01 -10.43
N ASN A 80 10.73 -8.55 -11.12
CA ASN A 80 11.24 -9.19 -12.32
C ASN A 80 11.86 -10.57 -12.03
N THR A 81 12.59 -10.69 -10.93
CA THR A 81 13.12 -11.97 -10.44
C THR A 81 11.98 -12.96 -10.10
N LEU A 82 10.96 -12.51 -9.37
CA LEU A 82 9.80 -13.35 -9.00
C LEU A 82 9.02 -13.80 -10.23
N TYR A 83 8.82 -12.90 -11.20
CA TYR A 83 8.19 -13.24 -12.47
C TYR A 83 8.99 -14.31 -13.23
N SER A 84 10.31 -14.15 -13.29
CA SER A 84 11.21 -15.13 -13.92
C SER A 84 11.22 -16.48 -13.20
N ALA A 85 11.06 -16.47 -11.88
CA ALA A 85 10.92 -17.66 -11.04
C ALA A 85 9.53 -18.30 -11.09
N ASN A 86 8.57 -17.71 -11.83
CA ASN A 86 7.16 -18.12 -11.86
C ASN A 86 6.48 -18.10 -10.47
N ASP A 87 7.00 -17.29 -9.54
CA ASP A 87 6.53 -17.24 -8.16
C ASP A 87 5.32 -16.30 -8.03
N PHE A 88 4.16 -16.82 -8.41
CA PHE A 88 2.91 -16.06 -8.44
C PHE A 88 2.48 -15.58 -7.04
N GLU A 89 2.66 -16.42 -6.01
CA GLU A 89 2.29 -16.05 -4.64
C GLU A 89 3.03 -14.80 -4.17
N SER A 90 4.36 -14.78 -4.30
CA SER A 90 5.14 -13.62 -3.88
C SER A 90 4.87 -12.41 -4.75
N LEU A 91 4.67 -12.61 -6.06
CA LEU A 91 4.29 -11.53 -6.98
C LEU A 91 2.94 -10.91 -6.58
N SER A 92 1.96 -11.74 -6.20
CA SER A 92 0.64 -11.30 -5.78
C SER A 92 0.70 -10.42 -4.52
N ARG A 93 1.67 -10.64 -3.63
CA ARG A 93 1.89 -9.75 -2.48
C ARG A 93 2.23 -8.34 -2.90
N TYR A 94 2.89 -8.12 -4.04
CA TYR A 94 3.19 -6.79 -4.58
C TYR A 94 1.96 -6.06 -5.15
N SER A 95 0.81 -6.71 -5.27
CA SER A 95 -0.43 -6.09 -5.78
C SER A 95 -0.99 -5.00 -4.87
N HIS A 96 -0.54 -4.90 -3.63
CA HIS A 96 -0.91 -3.82 -2.70
C HIS A 96 -0.70 -2.42 -3.30
N ILE A 97 0.32 -2.24 -4.16
CA ILE A 97 0.55 -0.95 -4.82
C ILE A 97 -0.58 -0.55 -5.78
N LEU A 98 -1.29 -1.50 -6.37
CA LEU A 98 -2.40 -1.22 -7.29
C LEU A 98 -3.59 -0.61 -6.54
N LEU A 99 -3.76 -0.98 -5.27
CA LEU A 99 -4.74 -0.35 -4.37
C LEU A 99 -4.32 1.08 -4.00
N MET A 100 -3.02 1.35 -3.95
CA MET A 100 -2.47 2.68 -3.66
C MET A 100 -2.43 3.60 -4.88
N ASP A 101 -2.31 3.06 -6.08
CA ASP A 101 -2.42 3.82 -7.33
C ASP A 101 -3.77 4.56 -7.38
N ASN A 102 -4.82 3.93 -6.84
CA ASN A 102 -6.17 4.49 -6.74
C ASN A 102 -6.43 5.32 -5.47
N ILE A 103 -5.40 5.77 -4.75
CA ILE A 103 -5.57 6.58 -3.52
C ILE A 103 -6.40 7.86 -3.77
N GLU A 104 -6.43 8.36 -5.01
CA GLU A 104 -7.21 9.53 -5.41
C GLU A 104 -8.72 9.30 -5.36
N ASN A 105 -9.16 8.06 -5.60
CA ASN A 105 -10.57 7.66 -5.57
C ASN A 105 -10.96 6.99 -4.25
N ILE A 106 -10.19 7.18 -3.17
CA ILE A 106 -10.65 6.77 -1.84
C ILE A 106 -11.78 7.70 -1.44
N VAL A 107 -12.99 7.32 -1.85
CA VAL A 107 -14.23 7.71 -1.19
C VAL A 107 -14.10 7.17 0.23
N VAL A 108 -14.12 8.10 1.19
CA VAL A 108 -14.22 7.79 2.61
C VAL A 108 -15.56 7.08 2.78
N THR A 109 -15.56 5.75 2.71
CA THR A 109 -16.56 4.99 3.44
C THR A 109 -16.10 5.10 4.88
N THR A 110 -16.61 6.11 5.59
CA THR A 110 -16.69 6.06 7.04
C THR A 110 -17.21 4.66 7.35
N ILE A 111 -16.31 3.77 7.79
CA ILE A 111 -16.73 2.56 8.47
C ILE A 111 -17.48 3.10 9.67
N ASP A 112 -18.78 3.07 9.48
CA ASP A 112 -19.82 3.46 10.40
C ASP A 112 -19.49 2.95 11.79
N GLU A 113 -19.64 3.82 12.79
CA GLU A 113 -19.49 3.54 14.21
C GLU A 113 -20.47 2.46 14.69
N ASN A 114 -20.21 1.21 14.33
CA ASN A 114 -20.83 0.06 14.99
C ASN A 114 -19.73 -0.80 15.62
N THR A 115 -19.03 -0.16 16.55
CA THR A 115 -18.41 -0.81 17.70
C THR A 115 -19.51 -1.51 18.50
N ASP A 116 -19.88 -2.74 18.13
CA ASP A 116 -20.49 -3.68 19.09
C ASP A 116 -19.34 -4.32 19.88
N PHE A 117 -18.78 -3.55 20.82
CA PHE A 117 -18.12 -4.13 21.98
C PHE A 117 -19.25 -4.64 22.89
N LYS A 118 -19.73 -5.86 22.65
CA LYS A 118 -20.39 -6.62 23.69
C LYS A 118 -19.35 -7.33 24.54
N SER A 119 -18.95 -6.63 25.59
CA SER A 119 -18.49 -7.27 26.82
C SER A 119 -19.74 -7.59 27.65
N GLU A 120 -20.10 -8.86 27.76
CA GLU A 120 -20.60 -9.56 28.96
C GLU A 120 -21.00 -11.00 28.61
#